data_AF-A0A524PD40-F1
#
_entry.id   AF-A0A524PD40-F1
#
_cell.length_a   1.000
_cell.length_b   1.000
_cell.length_c   1.000
_cell.angle_alpha   90.00
_cell.angle_beta   90.00
_cell.angle_gamma   90.00
#
_symmetry.space_group_name_H-M   'P 1'
#
loop_
_entity.id
_entity.type
_entity.pdbx_description
1 polymer ?
#
loop_
_entity_poly.entity_id
_entity_poly.type
_entity_poly.pdbx_seq_one_letter_code
_entity_poly.pdbx_strand_id
1 'polypeptide(L)'
;MPERSQWSWTSLNTGFWAAMLAAVWAVWFVVAYGLWMSRLPAWAGIDAYVSAFDELSYLAWVIPCFLLAITFPVLMAAVYLYLSADRRAPALVALVFASLSGAVLGATCFLLGTVVRVALLAGVTNGLELLVIGSPYSMLNVLESAGFLFMGLAMVFAGLAWRVPGRWRRATRGLLILNGVAGILAVAAGVLGAPAGWMIFLAVWATTFPVAAVLLALRFNLDLRVAPVSRVMKA
;
A
#
# COMPACT_ATOMS: atom_id res chain seq x y z
N MET A 1 10.63 -13.74 26.70
CA MET A 1 11.29 -13.06 25.57
C MET A 1 11.46 -14.11 24.48
N PRO A 2 10.97 -13.92 23.24
CA PRO A 2 11.32 -14.87 22.18
C PRO A 2 12.82 -14.76 21.94
N GLU A 3 13.49 -15.91 21.84
CA GLU A 3 14.94 -16.02 21.71
C GLU A 3 15.43 -15.22 20.51
N ARG A 4 16.44 -14.37 20.75
CA ARG A 4 17.02 -13.49 19.73
C ARG A 4 17.86 -14.24 18.67
N SER A 5 18.05 -15.55 18.83
CA SER A 5 18.89 -16.42 17.99
C SER A 5 18.21 -16.96 16.72
N GLN A 6 16.92 -16.69 16.52
CA GLN A 6 16.12 -17.30 15.44
C GLN A 6 16.10 -16.47 14.14
N TRP A 7 16.68 -15.26 14.17
CA TRP A 7 16.54 -14.27 13.10
C TRP A 7 17.74 -14.32 12.16
N SER A 8 17.53 -14.75 10.91
CA SER A 8 18.57 -14.64 9.90
C SER A 8 18.78 -13.16 9.53
N TRP A 9 20.04 -12.75 9.40
CA TRP A 9 20.40 -11.40 8.95
C TRP A 9 19.69 -11.02 7.63
N THR A 10 19.52 -11.99 6.74
CA THR A 10 18.79 -11.85 5.48
C THR A 10 17.33 -11.45 5.68
N SER A 11 16.62 -12.07 6.61
CA SER A 11 15.20 -11.76 6.87
C SER A 11 15.02 -10.34 7.41
N LEU A 12 15.91 -9.91 8.32
CA LEU A 12 15.87 -8.58 8.90
C LEU A 12 16.26 -7.49 7.90
N ASN A 13 17.27 -7.74 7.07
CA ASN A 13 17.70 -6.80 6.03
C ASN A 13 16.63 -6.65 4.93
N THR A 14 16.03 -7.75 4.47
CA THR A 14 14.91 -7.71 3.52
C THR A 14 13.72 -6.95 4.10
N GLY A 15 13.37 -7.18 5.38
CA GLY A 15 12.30 -6.44 6.05
C GLY A 15 12.58 -4.94 6.17
N PHE A 16 13.82 -4.55 6.46
CA PHE A 16 14.25 -3.16 6.51
C PHE A 16 14.07 -2.46 5.16
N TRP A 17 14.62 -3.04 4.09
CA TRP A 17 14.52 -2.46 2.75
C TRP A 17 13.10 -2.46 2.21
N ALA A 18 12.33 -3.52 2.43
CA ALA A 18 10.92 -3.57 2.04
C ALA A 18 10.11 -2.48 2.74
N ALA A 19 10.35 -2.24 4.04
CA ALA A 19 9.68 -1.19 4.80
C ALA A 19 10.07 0.22 4.31
N MET A 20 11.36 0.45 4.03
CA MET A 20 11.84 1.74 3.57
C MET A 20 11.35 2.06 2.15
N LEU A 21 11.41 1.08 1.24
CA LEU A 21 10.88 1.22 -0.11
C LEU A 21 9.37 1.46 -0.07
N ALA A 22 8.60 0.68 0.70
CA ALA A 22 7.16 0.89 0.85
C ALA A 22 6.83 2.30 1.39
N ALA A 23 7.60 2.82 2.33
CA ALA A 23 7.44 4.18 2.83
C ALA A 23 7.71 5.24 1.75
N VAL A 24 8.80 5.09 0.98
CA VAL A 24 9.17 6.01 -0.10
C VAL A 24 8.10 6.00 -1.20
N TRP A 25 7.64 4.82 -1.64
CA TRP A 25 6.61 4.70 -2.65
C TRP A 25 5.27 5.26 -2.20
N ALA A 26 4.89 5.04 -0.94
CA ALA A 26 3.67 5.62 -0.41
C ALA A 26 3.73 7.15 -0.33
N VAL A 27 4.84 7.74 0.13
CA VAL A 27 5.00 9.20 0.15
C VAL A 27 4.95 9.78 -1.26
N TRP A 28 5.64 9.16 -2.22
CA TRP A 28 5.58 9.55 -3.62
C TRP A 28 4.14 9.50 -4.14
N PHE A 29 3.46 8.35 -3.97
CA PHE A 29 2.08 8.17 -4.41
C PHE A 29 1.16 9.26 -3.84
N VAL A 30 1.24 9.55 -2.54
CA VAL A 30 0.41 10.57 -1.89
C VAL A 30 0.62 11.96 -2.50
N VAL A 31 1.87 12.36 -2.71
CA VAL A 31 2.19 13.66 -3.29
C VAL A 31 1.74 13.74 -4.74
N ALA A 32 2.06 12.73 -5.56
CA ALA A 32 1.73 12.70 -6.98
C ALA A 32 0.22 12.62 -7.21
N TYR A 33 -0.48 11.74 -6.49
CA TYR A 33 -1.93 11.59 -6.59
C TYR A 33 -2.65 12.85 -6.11
N GLY A 34 -2.21 13.44 -4.99
CA GLY A 34 -2.79 14.69 -4.49
C GLY A 34 -2.64 15.85 -5.47
N LEU A 35 -1.46 15.99 -6.09
CA LEU A 35 -1.21 17.00 -7.13
C LEU A 35 -2.07 16.75 -8.37
N TRP A 36 -2.17 15.50 -8.83
CA TRP A 36 -3.00 15.14 -9.98
C TRP A 36 -4.48 15.41 -9.73
N MET A 37 -5.00 15.02 -8.57
CA MET A 37 -6.38 15.25 -8.17
C MET A 37 -6.72 16.74 -8.06
N SER A 38 -5.78 17.57 -7.58
CA SER A 38 -5.98 19.03 -7.48
C SER A 38 -6.04 19.73 -8.84
N ARG A 39 -5.49 19.11 -9.89
CA ARG A 39 -5.44 19.66 -11.25
C ARG A 39 -6.55 19.11 -12.16
N LEU A 40 -7.23 18.06 -11.72
CA LEU A 40 -8.33 17.45 -12.46
C LEU A 40 -9.58 18.33 -12.41
N PRO A 41 -10.07 18.81 -13.57
CA PRO A 41 -11.37 19.46 -13.61
C PRO A 41 -12.48 18.46 -13.25
N ALA A 42 -13.62 18.98 -12.76
CA ALA A 42 -14.80 18.17 -12.53
C ALA A 42 -15.18 17.41 -13.82
N TRP A 43 -15.63 16.17 -13.66
CA TRP A 43 -15.95 15.31 -14.80
C TRP A 43 -16.97 15.97 -15.73
N ALA A 44 -16.53 16.31 -16.94
CA ALA A 44 -17.32 16.96 -17.99
C ALA A 44 -17.46 16.09 -19.26
N GLY A 45 -17.19 14.79 -19.14
CA GLY A 45 -17.17 13.83 -20.25
C GLY A 45 -15.76 13.41 -20.67
N ILE A 46 -15.67 12.33 -21.44
CA ILE A 46 -14.37 11.72 -21.79
C ILE A 46 -13.53 12.60 -22.71
N ASP A 47 -14.13 13.40 -23.58
CA ASP A 47 -13.40 14.31 -24.47
C ASP A 47 -12.69 15.43 -23.69
N ALA A 48 -13.35 15.96 -22.66
CA ALA A 48 -12.76 16.92 -21.73
C ALA A 48 -11.63 16.28 -20.90
N TYR A 49 -11.75 14.99 -20.57
CA TYR A 49 -10.72 14.25 -19.85
C TYR A 49 -9.49 13.97 -20.73
N VAL A 50 -9.69 13.56 -21.99
CA VAL A 50 -8.60 13.33 -22.96
C VAL A 50 -7.85 14.63 -23.27
N SER A 51 -8.55 15.74 -23.43
CA SER A 51 -7.92 17.04 -23.70
C SER A 51 -7.17 17.61 -22.50
N ALA A 52 -7.61 17.31 -21.28
CA ALA A 52 -6.90 17.67 -20.04
C ALA A 52 -5.86 16.62 -19.60
N PHE A 53 -5.66 15.55 -20.38
CA PHE A 53 -4.79 14.45 -20.00
C PHE A 53 -3.32 14.86 -20.03
N ASP A 54 -2.71 14.93 -18.84
CA ASP A 54 -1.27 15.05 -18.69
C ASP A 54 -0.66 13.69 -18.34
N GLU A 55 0.02 13.11 -19.32
CA GLU A 55 0.66 11.80 -19.24
C GLU A 55 1.68 11.73 -18.09
N LEU A 56 2.45 12.81 -17.89
CA LEU A 56 3.49 12.86 -16.86
C LEU A 56 2.88 12.84 -15.46
N SER A 57 1.88 13.67 -15.21
CA SER A 57 1.18 13.68 -13.92
C SER A 57 0.45 12.36 -13.65
N TYR A 58 -0.08 11.71 -14.70
CA TYR A 58 -0.74 10.40 -14.58
C TYR A 58 0.25 9.27 -14.24
N LEU A 59 1.36 9.16 -14.97
CA LEU A 59 2.39 8.15 -14.68
C LEU A 59 3.07 8.39 -13.33
N ALA A 60 3.18 9.64 -12.89
CA ALA A 60 3.82 10.00 -11.63
C ALA A 60 3.18 9.34 -10.39
N TRP A 61 1.89 8.99 -10.43
CA TRP A 61 1.22 8.28 -9.34
C TRP A 61 1.00 6.79 -9.64
N VAL A 62 0.85 6.39 -10.90
CA VAL A 62 0.69 4.97 -11.30
C VAL A 62 1.96 4.15 -11.01
N ILE A 63 3.14 4.70 -11.33
CA ILE A 63 4.43 4.03 -11.11
C ILE A 63 4.67 3.68 -9.62
N PRO A 64 4.58 4.63 -8.67
CA PRO A 64 4.78 4.31 -7.26
C PRO A 64 3.68 3.38 -6.72
N CYS A 65 2.44 3.46 -7.22
CA CYS A 65 1.38 2.53 -6.83
C CYS A 65 1.71 1.08 -7.23
N PHE A 66 2.22 0.86 -8.45
CA PHE A 66 2.67 -0.45 -8.90
C PHE A 66 3.84 -0.99 -8.08
N LEU A 67 4.85 -0.15 -7.80
CA LEU A 67 5.99 -0.53 -6.95
C LEU A 67 5.54 -0.84 -5.51
N LEU A 68 4.56 -0.10 -4.99
CA LEU A 68 3.98 -0.35 -3.68
C LEU A 68 3.25 -1.70 -3.64
N ALA A 69 2.49 -2.03 -4.68
CA ALA A 69 1.77 -3.30 -4.80
C ALA A 69 2.70 -4.52 -4.74
N ILE A 70 3.94 -4.40 -5.22
CA ILE A 70 4.95 -5.47 -5.18
C ILE A 70 5.69 -5.49 -3.83
N THR A 71 6.03 -4.31 -3.29
CA THR A 71 6.81 -4.22 -2.05
C THR A 71 6.00 -4.52 -0.79
N PHE A 72 4.68 -4.30 -0.82
CA PHE A 72 3.80 -4.55 0.33
C PHE A 72 3.70 -6.03 0.74
N PRO A 73 3.46 -7.00 -0.17
CA PRO A 73 3.53 -8.43 0.17
C PRO A 73 4.88 -8.85 0.74
N VAL A 74 5.98 -8.32 0.20
CA VAL A 74 7.34 -8.61 0.68
C VAL A 74 7.54 -8.11 2.11
N LEU A 75 7.04 -6.91 2.43
CA LEU A 75 7.03 -6.38 3.78
C LEU A 75 6.22 -7.28 4.73
N MET A 76 5.04 -7.73 4.33
CA MET A 76 4.20 -8.61 5.14
C MET A 76 4.83 -10.00 5.32
N ALA A 77 5.56 -10.50 4.33
CA ALA A 77 6.32 -11.75 4.44
C ALA A 77 7.45 -11.61 5.48
N ALA A 78 8.17 -10.48 5.46
CA ALA A 78 9.19 -10.19 6.47
C ALA A 78 8.59 -10.06 7.88
N VAL A 79 7.40 -9.45 8.01
CA VAL A 79 6.65 -9.41 9.28
C VAL A 79 6.24 -10.81 9.73
N TYR A 80 5.72 -11.65 8.83
CA TYR A 80 5.36 -13.04 9.15
C TYR A 80 6.55 -13.83 9.69
N LEU A 81 7.71 -13.71 9.02
CA LEU A 81 8.93 -14.33 9.49
C LEU A 81 9.29 -13.81 10.88
N TYR A 82 9.26 -12.48 11.09
CA TYR A 82 9.59 -11.77 12.35
C TYR A 82 8.75 -12.18 13.59
N LEU A 83 7.63 -12.88 13.43
CA LEU A 83 6.78 -13.26 14.56
C LEU A 83 7.03 -14.70 15.07
N SER A 84 6.90 -14.86 16.39
CA SER A 84 6.97 -16.15 17.08
C SER A 84 5.86 -17.10 16.62
N ALA A 85 6.11 -18.42 16.67
CA ALA A 85 5.22 -19.48 16.17
C ALA A 85 3.74 -19.31 16.59
N ASP A 86 3.46 -19.00 17.85
CA ASP A 86 2.11 -18.79 18.39
C ASP A 86 1.32 -17.64 17.73
N ARG A 87 1.97 -16.81 16.92
CA ARG A 87 1.40 -15.59 16.31
C ARG A 87 1.53 -15.56 14.81
N ARG A 88 2.05 -16.65 14.23
CA ARG A 88 2.18 -16.81 12.78
C ARG A 88 0.83 -16.95 12.10
N ALA A 89 -0.19 -17.48 12.79
CA ALA A 89 -1.53 -17.62 12.23
C ALA A 89 -2.14 -16.27 11.75
N PRO A 90 -2.30 -15.22 12.59
CA PRO A 90 -2.81 -13.94 12.10
C PRO A 90 -1.86 -13.24 11.11
N ALA A 91 -0.55 -13.44 11.22
CA ALA A 91 0.41 -12.88 10.26
C ALA A 91 0.35 -13.58 8.89
N LEU A 92 0.03 -14.88 8.85
CA LEU A 92 -0.17 -15.62 7.60
C LEU A 92 -1.43 -15.12 6.88
N VAL A 93 -2.51 -14.90 7.63
CA VAL A 93 -3.74 -14.30 7.10
C VAL A 93 -3.45 -12.90 6.53
N ALA A 94 -2.66 -12.08 7.25
CA ALA A 94 -2.23 -10.79 6.75
C ALA A 94 -1.44 -10.90 5.43
N LEU A 95 -0.54 -11.88 5.32
CA LEU A 95 0.23 -12.13 4.11
C LEU A 95 -0.66 -12.57 2.93
N VAL A 96 -1.67 -13.42 3.16
CA VAL A 96 -2.62 -13.83 2.11
C VAL A 96 -3.37 -12.61 1.56
N PHE A 97 -3.91 -11.76 2.44
CA PHE A 97 -4.57 -10.53 2.01
C PHE A 97 -3.63 -9.54 1.34
N ALA A 98 -2.38 -9.46 1.78
CA ALA A 98 -1.37 -8.62 1.14
C ALA A 98 -1.06 -9.08 -0.29
N SER A 99 -0.93 -10.39 -0.50
CA SER A 99 -0.71 -10.97 -1.83
C SER A 99 -1.91 -10.73 -2.77
N LEU A 100 -3.13 -10.88 -2.25
CA LEU A 100 -4.36 -10.56 -3.02
C LEU A 100 -4.41 -9.08 -3.39
N SER A 101 -4.10 -8.19 -2.42
CA SER A 101 -4.01 -6.75 -2.66
C SER A 101 -2.96 -6.42 -3.72
N GLY A 102 -1.76 -7.00 -3.61
CA GLY A 102 -0.68 -6.79 -4.57
C GLY A 102 -1.03 -7.28 -5.98
N ALA A 103 -1.74 -8.41 -6.11
CA ALA A 103 -2.22 -8.90 -7.40
C ALA A 103 -3.27 -7.98 -8.03
N VAL A 104 -4.26 -7.54 -7.24
CA VAL A 104 -5.35 -6.67 -7.70
C VAL A 104 -4.83 -5.27 -8.05
N LEU A 105 -4.07 -4.63 -7.15
CA LEU A 105 -3.47 -3.31 -7.39
C LEU A 105 -2.43 -3.38 -8.50
N GLY A 106 -1.61 -4.44 -8.56
CA GLY A 106 -0.63 -4.64 -9.62
C GLY A 106 -1.28 -4.76 -11.00
N ALA A 107 -2.33 -5.59 -11.13
CA ALA A 107 -3.08 -5.72 -12.37
C ALA A 107 -3.76 -4.40 -12.78
N THR A 108 -4.37 -3.69 -11.81
CA THR A 108 -5.04 -2.41 -12.05
C THR A 108 -4.03 -1.35 -12.52
N CYS A 109 -2.91 -1.18 -11.81
CA CYS A 109 -1.85 -0.25 -12.18
C CYS A 109 -1.23 -0.59 -13.54
N PHE A 110 -1.08 -1.87 -13.85
CA PHE A 110 -0.57 -2.31 -15.15
C PHE A 110 -1.54 -1.95 -16.29
N LEU A 111 -2.83 -2.19 -16.12
CA LEU A 111 -3.87 -1.78 -17.09
C LEU A 111 -3.93 -0.26 -17.25
N LEU A 112 -3.80 0.49 -16.15
CA LEU A 112 -3.77 1.95 -16.17
C LEU A 112 -2.56 2.49 -16.93
N GLY A 113 -1.37 1.93 -16.69
CA GLY A 113 -0.13 2.36 -17.33
C GLY A 113 0.02 1.92 -18.79
N THR A 114 -0.68 0.86 -19.21
CA THR A 114 -0.61 0.31 -20.57
C THR A 114 -1.87 0.63 -21.37
N VAL A 115 -2.96 -0.08 -21.13
CA VAL A 115 -4.20 -0.02 -21.92
C VAL A 115 -4.82 1.37 -21.86
N VAL A 116 -5.01 1.93 -20.67
CA VAL A 116 -5.67 3.24 -20.52
C VAL A 116 -4.80 4.35 -21.09
N ARG A 117 -3.50 4.37 -20.76
CA ARG A 117 -2.56 5.36 -21.31
C ARG A 117 -2.49 5.31 -22.84
N VAL A 118 -2.33 4.13 -23.43
CA VAL A 118 -2.23 3.99 -24.89
C VAL A 118 -3.54 4.40 -25.58
N ALA A 119 -4.69 4.04 -25.01
CA ALA A 119 -5.99 4.44 -25.55
C ALA A 119 -6.23 5.96 -25.46
N LEU A 120 -5.82 6.60 -24.35
CA LEU A 120 -5.90 8.06 -24.19
C LEU A 120 -5.01 8.79 -25.20
N LEU A 121 -3.77 8.33 -25.39
CA LEU A 121 -2.84 8.90 -26.37
C LEU A 121 -3.30 8.70 -27.82
N ALA A 122 -4.00 7.60 -28.10
CA ALA A 122 -4.59 7.32 -29.41
C ALA A 122 -5.93 8.06 -29.64
N GLY A 123 -6.43 8.80 -28.65
CA GLY A 123 -7.72 9.51 -28.74
C GLY A 123 -8.94 8.58 -28.83
N VAL A 124 -8.80 7.32 -28.40
CA VAL A 124 -9.89 6.33 -28.46
C VAL A 124 -10.81 6.54 -27.26
N THR A 125 -11.97 7.15 -27.48
CA THR A 125 -12.93 7.50 -26.42
C THR A 125 -14.01 6.44 -26.20
N ASN A 126 -14.25 5.57 -27.19
CA ASN A 126 -15.28 4.53 -27.11
C ASN A 126 -14.96 3.49 -26.02
N GLY A 127 -15.83 3.39 -25.02
CA GLY A 127 -15.73 2.41 -23.92
C GLY A 127 -14.66 2.73 -22.87
N LEU A 128 -13.88 3.79 -23.08
CA LEU A 128 -12.79 4.17 -22.20
C LEU A 128 -13.28 4.81 -20.89
N GLU A 129 -14.53 5.29 -20.87
CA GLU A 129 -15.22 5.82 -19.67
C GLU A 129 -15.33 4.80 -18.53
N LEU A 130 -15.36 3.51 -18.85
CA LEU A 130 -15.39 2.42 -17.85
C LEU A 130 -14.01 2.12 -17.28
N LEU A 131 -12.93 2.57 -17.92
CA LEU A 131 -11.55 2.27 -17.51
C LEU A 131 -10.85 3.49 -16.89
N VAL A 132 -11.24 4.71 -17.27
CA VAL A 132 -10.63 5.96 -16.79
C VAL A 132 -11.00 6.22 -15.34
N ILE A 133 -10.01 6.42 -14.47
CA ILE A 133 -10.24 6.68 -13.02
C ILE A 133 -10.94 8.01 -12.74
N GLY A 134 -10.85 8.99 -13.66
CA GLY A 134 -11.60 10.25 -13.55
C GLY A 134 -13.11 10.09 -13.72
N SER A 135 -13.56 8.96 -14.27
CA SER A 135 -14.98 8.69 -14.50
C SER A 135 -15.66 8.19 -13.22
N PRO A 136 -16.86 8.70 -12.87
CA PRO A 136 -17.65 8.17 -11.76
C PRO A 136 -18.09 6.71 -11.98
N TYR A 137 -18.04 6.20 -13.21
CA TYR A 137 -18.42 4.82 -13.57
C TYR A 137 -17.20 3.90 -13.77
N SER A 138 -16.02 4.32 -13.34
CA SER A 138 -14.78 3.58 -13.58
C SER A 138 -14.75 2.23 -12.86
N MET A 139 -14.71 1.14 -13.62
CA MET A 139 -14.47 -0.21 -13.11
C MET A 139 -13.09 -0.34 -12.48
N LEU A 140 -12.07 0.33 -13.03
CA LEU A 140 -10.72 0.29 -12.47
C LEU A 140 -10.65 0.99 -11.11
N ASN A 141 -11.41 2.06 -10.89
CA ASN A 141 -11.50 2.71 -9.58
C ASN A 141 -12.16 1.78 -8.53
N VAL A 142 -13.19 1.02 -8.93
CA VAL A 142 -13.82 0.01 -8.05
C VAL A 142 -12.85 -1.12 -7.73
N LEU A 143 -12.08 -1.58 -8.72
CA LEU A 143 -11.10 -2.64 -8.55
C LEU A 143 -9.92 -2.19 -7.67
N GLU A 144 -9.47 -0.94 -7.83
CA GLU A 144 -8.48 -0.30 -6.97
C GLU A 144 -8.98 -0.21 -5.52
N SER A 145 -10.25 0.19 -5.33
CA SER A 145 -10.90 0.21 -4.01
C SER A 145 -10.90 -1.17 -3.35
N ALA A 146 -11.16 -2.24 -4.10
CA ALA A 146 -11.07 -3.61 -3.59
C ALA A 146 -9.62 -3.99 -3.21
N GLY A 147 -8.63 -3.54 -3.99
CA GLY A 147 -7.21 -3.69 -3.66
C GLY A 147 -6.84 -3.03 -2.32
N PHE A 148 -7.32 -1.81 -2.09
CA PHE A 148 -7.13 -1.09 -0.82
C PHE A 148 -7.90 -1.74 0.35
N LEU A 149 -9.07 -2.33 0.11
CA LEU A 149 -9.80 -3.11 1.12
C LEU A 149 -8.95 -4.28 1.64
N PHE A 150 -8.37 -5.06 0.72
CA PHE A 150 -7.50 -6.18 1.06
C PHE A 150 -6.23 -5.71 1.77
N MET A 151 -5.68 -4.57 1.35
CA MET A 151 -4.54 -3.96 2.03
C MET A 151 -4.87 -3.55 3.47
N GLY A 152 -6.05 -2.96 3.67
CA GLY A 152 -6.54 -2.58 4.99
C GLY A 152 -6.74 -3.80 5.90
N LEU A 153 -7.38 -4.87 5.39
CA LEU A 153 -7.52 -6.14 6.09
C LEU A 153 -6.16 -6.73 6.47
N ALA A 154 -5.20 -6.74 5.55
CA ALA A 154 -3.84 -7.20 5.82
C ALA A 154 -3.21 -6.43 6.99
N MET A 155 -3.38 -5.11 7.05
CA MET A 155 -2.85 -4.30 8.15
C MET A 155 -3.56 -4.54 9.49
N VAL A 156 -4.87 -4.76 9.50
CA VAL A 156 -5.60 -5.13 10.74
C VAL A 156 -5.04 -6.44 11.31
N PHE A 157 -4.89 -7.46 10.46
CA PHE A 157 -4.36 -8.76 10.88
C PHE A 157 -2.89 -8.70 11.29
N ALA A 158 -2.07 -7.90 10.60
CA ALA A 158 -0.69 -7.63 11.00
C ALA A 158 -0.62 -6.94 12.38
N GLY A 159 -1.51 -5.97 12.64
CA GLY A 159 -1.64 -5.31 13.94
C GLY A 159 -2.09 -6.26 15.06
N LEU A 160 -3.02 -7.17 14.79
CA LEU A 160 -3.47 -8.20 15.74
C LEU A 160 -2.35 -9.19 16.09
N ALA A 161 -1.46 -9.48 15.15
CA ALA A 161 -0.31 -10.35 15.37
C ALA A 161 0.70 -9.74 16.37
N TRP A 162 0.77 -8.40 16.51
CA TRP A 162 1.58 -7.73 17.54
C TRP A 162 0.90 -7.62 18.91
N ARG A 163 0.79 -8.74 19.63
CA ARG A 163 0.41 -8.75 21.06
C ARG A 163 1.62 -8.53 21.99
N VAL A 164 2.21 -7.34 22.07
CA VAL A 164 3.45 -7.15 22.86
C VAL A 164 3.31 -6.08 23.95
N PRO A 165 3.79 -6.32 25.18
CA PRO A 165 3.88 -5.29 26.22
C PRO A 165 4.89 -4.20 25.83
N GLY A 166 4.52 -2.93 26.02
CA GLY A 166 5.35 -1.76 25.74
C GLY A 166 4.63 -0.66 24.95
N ARG A 167 4.79 0.60 25.38
CA ARG A 167 4.17 1.80 24.79
C ARG A 167 4.40 1.95 23.28
N TRP A 168 5.62 1.69 22.81
CA TRP A 168 5.98 1.79 21.39
C TRP A 168 5.30 0.71 20.52
N ARG A 169 5.26 -0.53 20.99
CA ARG A 169 4.63 -1.63 20.24
C ARG A 169 3.09 -1.51 20.23
N ARG A 170 2.52 -0.88 21.26
CA ARG A 170 1.10 -0.51 21.30
C ARG A 170 0.77 0.60 20.29
N ALA A 171 1.67 1.58 20.11
CA ALA A 171 1.52 2.63 19.11
C ALA A 171 1.55 2.06 17.66
N THR A 172 2.52 1.20 17.33
CA THR A 172 2.59 0.57 15.99
C THR A 172 1.36 -0.29 15.69
N ARG A 173 0.89 -1.06 16.69
CA ARG A 173 -0.36 -1.82 16.59
C ARG A 173 -1.57 -0.91 16.37
N GLY A 174 -1.67 0.17 17.17
CA GLY A 174 -2.75 1.15 17.06
C GLY A 174 -2.78 1.78 15.67
N LEU A 175 -1.63 2.18 15.14
CA LEU A 175 -1.51 2.77 13.81
C LEU A 175 -1.88 1.79 12.69
N LEU A 176 -1.46 0.53 12.77
CA LEU A 176 -1.83 -0.49 11.78
C LEU A 176 -3.32 -0.82 11.80
N ILE A 177 -3.91 -0.94 12.99
CA ILE A 177 -5.35 -1.20 13.11
C ILE A 177 -6.15 0.02 12.66
N LEU A 178 -5.74 1.22 13.05
CA LEU A 178 -6.38 2.47 12.63
C LEU A 178 -6.32 2.62 11.11
N ASN A 179 -5.15 2.37 10.49
CA ASN A 179 -4.99 2.39 9.04
C ASN A 179 -5.89 1.34 8.35
N GLY A 180 -5.89 0.12 8.87
CA GLY A 180 -6.70 -0.96 8.30
C GLY A 180 -8.20 -0.71 8.40
N VAL A 181 -8.67 -0.22 9.54
CA VAL A 181 -10.08 0.17 9.74
C VAL A 181 -10.42 1.38 8.87
N ALA A 182 -9.53 2.37 8.75
CA ALA A 182 -9.70 3.50 7.86
C ALA A 182 -9.82 3.05 6.40
N GLY A 183 -9.01 2.09 5.94
CA GLY A 183 -9.11 1.52 4.59
C GLY A 183 -10.44 0.80 4.35
N ILE A 184 -10.94 0.02 5.32
CA ILE A 184 -12.24 -0.65 5.21
C ILE A 184 -13.39 0.38 5.15
N LEU A 185 -13.33 1.40 6.00
CA LEU A 185 -14.33 2.46 6.03
C LEU A 185 -14.26 3.35 4.78
N ALA A 186 -13.08 3.52 4.16
CA ALA A 186 -12.90 4.18 2.86
C ALA A 186 -13.75 3.53 1.78
N VAL A 187 -13.65 2.21 1.71
CA VAL A 187 -14.34 1.41 0.71
C VAL A 187 -15.83 1.38 1.02
N ALA A 188 -16.22 1.25 2.29
CA ALA A 188 -17.62 1.35 2.71
C ALA A 188 -18.23 2.72 2.35
N ALA A 189 -17.49 3.82 2.56
CA ALA A 189 -17.93 5.16 2.18
C ALA A 189 -18.01 5.33 0.66
N GLY A 190 -17.09 4.74 -0.09
CA GLY A 190 -17.13 4.68 -1.56
C GLY A 190 -18.37 3.94 -2.08
N VAL A 191 -18.70 2.79 -1.50
CA VAL A 191 -19.91 2.00 -1.83
C VAL A 191 -21.19 2.76 -1.49
N LEU A 192 -21.19 3.54 -0.40
CA LEU A 192 -22.32 4.38 0.00
C LEU A 192 -22.44 5.68 -0.83
N GLY A 193 -21.53 5.92 -1.78
CA GLY A 193 -21.54 7.12 -2.63
C GLY A 193 -21.18 8.40 -1.87
N ALA A 194 -20.37 8.31 -0.81
CA ALA A 194 -19.91 9.44 -0.01
C ALA A 194 -18.49 9.88 -0.43
N PRO A 195 -18.33 10.76 -1.44
CA PRO A 195 -17.02 11.16 -1.97
C PRO A 195 -16.14 11.88 -0.94
N ALA A 196 -16.75 12.61 0.00
CA ALA A 196 -16.01 13.24 1.10
C ALA A 196 -15.41 12.21 2.07
N GLY A 197 -16.08 11.08 2.29
CA GLY A 197 -15.56 9.98 3.10
C GLY A 197 -14.30 9.40 2.49
N TRP A 198 -14.34 9.08 1.19
CA TRP A 198 -13.19 8.57 0.43
C TRP A 198 -11.93 9.43 0.60
N MET A 199 -12.07 10.76 0.43
CA MET A 199 -10.95 11.70 0.58
C MET A 199 -10.37 11.73 2.00
N ILE A 200 -11.22 11.70 3.03
CA ILE A 200 -10.78 11.67 4.43
C ILE A 200 -10.00 10.38 4.72
N PHE A 201 -10.47 9.25 4.22
CA PHE A 201 -9.80 7.98 4.44
C PHE A 201 -8.48 7.86 3.68
N LEU A 202 -8.39 8.42 2.46
CA LEU A 202 -7.15 8.52 1.71
C LEU A 202 -6.12 9.38 2.46
N ALA A 203 -6.54 10.49 3.07
CA ALA A 203 -5.69 11.34 3.91
C ALA A 203 -5.21 10.63 5.20
N VAL A 204 -6.09 9.83 5.82
CA VAL A 204 -5.73 9.00 6.98
C VAL A 204 -4.75 7.90 6.57
N TRP A 205 -4.97 7.24 5.45
CA TRP A 205 -4.05 6.22 4.92
C TRP A 205 -2.69 6.83 4.58
N ALA A 206 -2.68 7.98 3.91
CA ALA A 206 -1.51 8.72 3.49
C ALA A 206 -0.58 9.11 4.65
N THR A 207 -1.14 9.34 5.83
CA THR A 207 -0.36 9.69 7.02
C THR A 207 0.01 8.46 7.85
N THR A 208 -0.91 7.52 8.02
CA THR A 208 -0.69 6.38 8.94
C THR A 208 0.17 5.27 8.33
N PHE A 209 0.11 5.02 7.02
CA PHE A 209 0.89 3.96 6.38
C PHE A 209 2.39 4.25 6.32
N PRO A 210 2.86 5.43 5.86
CA PRO A 210 4.29 5.74 5.85
C PRO A 210 4.88 5.76 7.25
N VAL A 211 4.14 6.28 8.24
CA VAL A 211 4.57 6.28 9.64
C VAL A 211 4.70 4.85 10.18
N ALA A 212 3.74 3.96 9.88
CA ALA A 212 3.83 2.55 10.27
C ALA A 212 5.02 1.84 9.59
N ALA A 213 5.26 2.10 8.30
CA ALA A 213 6.38 1.55 7.55
C ALA A 213 7.73 2.05 8.08
N VAL A 214 7.87 3.34 8.40
CA VAL A 214 9.09 3.90 9.01
C VAL A 214 9.35 3.32 10.39
N LEU A 215 8.32 3.18 11.23
CA LEU A 215 8.45 2.54 12.55
C LEU A 215 8.91 1.09 12.42
N LEU A 216 8.46 0.39 11.38
CA LEU A 216 8.90 -0.96 11.05
C LEU A 216 10.36 -1.01 10.60
N ALA A 217 10.76 -0.12 9.69
CA ALA A 217 12.14 0.00 9.25
C ALA A 217 13.08 0.30 10.44
N LEU A 218 12.72 1.24 11.30
CA LEU A 218 13.48 1.53 12.52
C LEU A 218 13.62 0.31 13.41
N ARG A 219 12.57 -0.51 13.54
CA ARG A 219 12.62 -1.75 14.33
C ARG A 219 13.57 -2.77 13.72
N PHE A 220 13.48 -3.01 12.42
CA PHE A 220 14.40 -3.92 11.74
C PHE A 220 15.84 -3.45 11.87
N ASN A 221 16.12 -2.14 11.76
CA ASN A 221 17.45 -1.57 11.95
C ASN A 221 17.98 -1.73 13.39
N LEU A 222 17.12 -1.49 14.39
CA LEU A 222 17.49 -1.67 15.80
C LEU A 222 17.84 -3.14 16.10
N ASP A 223 17.05 -4.08 15.59
CA ASP A 223 17.30 -5.50 15.80
C ASP A 223 18.48 -6.00 14.93
N LEU A 224 18.76 -5.40 13.75
CA LEU A 224 19.98 -5.64 12.94
C LEU A 224 21.26 -5.22 13.67
N ARG A 225 21.24 -4.09 14.40
CA ARG A 225 22.40 -3.61 15.18
C ARG A 225 22.74 -4.51 16.37
N VAL A 226 21.77 -5.29 16.83
CA VAL A 226 21.89 -6.19 17.99
C VAL A 226 22.02 -7.65 17.56
N ALA A 227 21.70 -7.98 16.30
CA ALA A 227 21.92 -9.30 15.75
C ALA A 227 23.42 -9.60 15.78
N PRO A 228 23.84 -10.75 16.34
CA PRO A 228 25.22 -11.17 16.22
C PRO A 228 25.49 -11.32 14.73
N VAL A 229 26.32 -10.44 14.19
CA VAL A 229 26.95 -10.64 12.89
C VAL A 229 27.61 -12.00 12.99
N SER A 230 27.02 -13.03 12.41
CA SER A 230 27.78 -14.23 12.12
C SER A 230 28.92 -13.73 11.23
N ARG A 231 30.11 -13.64 11.84
CA ARG A 231 31.35 -13.33 11.14
C ARG A 231 31.58 -14.46 10.14
N VAL A 232 30.93 -14.39 8.98
CA VAL A 232 31.14 -15.29 7.84
C VAL A 232 31.88 -14.53 6.72
N MET A 233 32.70 -13.55 7.10
CA MET A 233 33.68 -12.94 6.20
C MET A 233 35.01 -12.75 6.95
N LYS A 234 35.57 -13.86 7.42
CA LYS A 234 37.01 -14.06 7.63
C LYS A 234 37.31 -15.53 7.37
N ALA A 235 37.39 -15.89 6.09
CA ALA A 235 38.12 -17.02 5.59
C ALA A 235 38.93 -16.51 4.40
#